data_AF-A0A4V2URA0-F1
#
_entry.id   AF-A0A4V2URA0-F1
#
_cell.length_a   1.000
_cell.length_b   1.000
_cell.length_c   1.000
_cell.angle_alpha   90.00
_cell.angle_beta   90.00
_cell.angle_gamma   90.00
#
_symmetry.space_group_name_H-M   'P 1'
#
loop_
_entity.id
_entity.type
_entity.pdbx_description
1 polymer ?
#
loop_
_entity_poly.entity_id
_entity_poly.type
_entity_poly.pdbx_seq_one_letter_code
_entity_poly.pdbx_strand_id
1 'polypeptide(L)'
;MKKIDAKLIALTTIICMLPMVAGIALYKDLPDVMTTHWTFGEKADGWMPKSAAVFLMPVLMGSVINFVSLVINGSNLERIKYEYSYQRGAYY
;
A
#
# COMPACT_ATOMS: atom_id res chain seq x y z
N MET A 1 23.05 7.53 3.18
CA MET A 1 21.80 7.23 2.46
C MET A 1 20.93 6.33 3.32
N LYS A 2 19.65 6.69 3.53
CA LYS A 2 18.66 5.80 4.16
C LYS A 2 18.57 4.52 3.35
N LYS A 3 18.85 3.35 3.94
CA LYS A 3 18.65 2.08 3.23
C LYS A 3 17.15 1.80 3.19
N ILE A 4 16.59 1.75 1.98
CA ILE A 4 15.24 1.25 1.78
C ILE A 4 15.27 -0.23 2.13
N ASP A 5 14.36 -0.69 3.00
CA ASP A 5 14.21 -2.11 3.28
C ASP A 5 13.51 -2.77 2.10
N ALA A 6 14.31 -3.22 1.14
CA ALA A 6 13.82 -3.89 -0.06
C ALA A 6 13.08 -5.20 0.28
N LYS A 7 13.40 -5.87 1.40
CA LYS A 7 12.69 -7.08 1.81
C LYS A 7 11.29 -6.75 2.28
N LEU A 8 11.14 -5.69 3.07
CA LEU A 8 9.84 -5.20 3.51
C LEU A 8 8.98 -4.77 2.33
N ILE A 9 9.52 -3.98 1.39
CA ILE A 9 8.80 -3.55 0.18
C ILE A 9 8.40 -4.75 -0.68
N ALA A 10 9.29 -5.73 -0.86
CA ALA A 10 8.96 -6.94 -1.61
C ALA A 10 7.81 -7.71 -0.94
N LEU A 11 7.88 -7.89 0.39
CA LEU A 11 6.85 -8.58 1.15
C LEU A 11 5.49 -7.89 1.07
N THR A 12 5.43 -6.58 1.30
CA THR A 12 4.17 -5.81 1.21
C THR A 12 3.60 -5.84 -0.19
N THR A 13 4.45 -5.74 -1.22
CA THR A 13 4.03 -5.85 -2.62
C THR A 13 3.44 -7.22 -2.91
N ILE A 14 4.10 -8.31 -2.52
CA ILE A 14 3.59 -9.68 -2.72
C ILE A 14 2.22 -9.84 -2.06
N ILE A 15 2.08 -9.41 -0.81
CA ILE A 15 0.80 -9.49 -0.08
C ILE A 15 -0.30 -8.72 -0.81
N CYS A 16 -0.02 -7.51 -1.29
CA CYS A 16 -0.99 -6.70 -2.02
C CYS A 16 -1.37 -7.32 -3.37
N MET A 17 -0.53 -8.17 -3.96
CA MET A 17 -0.80 -8.85 -5.23
C MET A 17 -1.55 -10.17 -5.08
N LEU A 18 -1.62 -10.77 -3.88
CA LEU A 18 -2.42 -11.98 -3.62
C LEU A 18 -3.90 -11.86 -4.09
N PRO A 19 -4.63 -10.76 -3.82
CA PRO A 19 -6.00 -10.61 -4.33
C PRO A 19 -6.08 -10.56 -5.85
N MET A 20 -5.04 -10.09 -6.55
CA MET A 20 -4.98 -10.15 -8.01
C MET A 20 -4.89 -11.61 -8.49
N VAL A 21 -4.07 -12.43 -7.84
CA VAL A 21 -3.95 -13.86 -8.18
C VAL A 21 -5.29 -14.58 -7.99
N ALA A 22 -5.98 -14.33 -6.88
CA ALA A 22 -7.32 -14.87 -6.65
C ALA A 22 -8.34 -14.36 -7.69
N GLY A 23 -8.31 -13.06 -8.00
CA GLY A 23 -9.18 -12.46 -9.00
C GLY A 23 -8.94 -13.00 -10.42
N ILE A 24 -7.70 -13.33 -10.77
CA ILE A 24 -7.35 -14.00 -12.04
C ILE A 24 -7.89 -15.42 -12.06
N ALA A 25 -7.70 -16.18 -10.97
CA ALA A 25 -8.18 -17.56 -10.88
C ALA A 25 -9.71 -17.67 -11.03
N LEU A 26 -10.44 -16.68 -10.52
CA LEU A 26 -11.91 -16.62 -10.55
C LEU A 26 -12.45 -15.71 -11.66
N TYR A 27 -11.61 -15.18 -12.55
CA TYR A 27 -11.96 -14.04 -13.40
C TYR A 27 -13.20 -14.25 -14.29
N LYS A 28 -13.41 -15.49 -14.74
CA LYS A 28 -14.57 -15.87 -15.56
C LYS A 28 -15.88 -15.89 -14.76
N ASP A 29 -15.79 -16.22 -13.48
CA ASP A 29 -16.93 -16.36 -12.57
C ASP A 29 -17.28 -15.03 -11.87
N LEU A 30 -16.39 -14.03 -11.97
CA LEU A 30 -16.63 -12.69 -11.43
C LEU A 30 -17.71 -11.94 -12.24
N PRO A 31 -18.63 -11.24 -11.56
CA PRO A 31 -19.61 -10.38 -12.21
C PRO A 31 -18.91 -9.26 -12.97
N ASP A 32 -19.49 -8.78 -14.07
CA ASP A 32 -18.86 -7.75 -14.91
C ASP A 32 -18.63 -6.42 -14.17
N VAL A 33 -19.44 -6.16 -13.15
CA VAL A 33 -19.33 -5.02 -12.24
C VAL A 33 -19.10 -5.54 -10.81
N MET A 34 -18.04 -5.03 -10.19
CA MET A 34 -17.61 -5.38 -8.84
C MET A 34 -17.86 -4.20 -7.90
N THR A 35 -18.42 -4.46 -6.72
CA THR A 35 -18.50 -3.47 -5.65
C THR A 35 -17.11 -3.21 -5.07
N THR A 36 -16.74 -1.95 -4.94
CA THR A 36 -15.44 -1.54 -4.40
C THR A 36 -15.51 -0.53 -3.26
N HIS A 37 -16.70 -0.01 -2.96
CA HIS A 37 -16.94 0.87 -1.82
C HIS A 37 -18.32 0.60 -1.22
N TRP A 38 -18.37 0.70 0.11
CA TRP A 38 -19.58 0.52 0.90
C TRP A 38 -19.75 1.72 1.84
N THR A 39 -20.98 2.20 1.95
CA THR A 39 -21.38 3.21 2.93
C THR A 39 -21.57 2.62 4.32
N PHE A 40 -21.61 3.49 5.33
CA PHE A 40 -22.07 3.15 6.66
C PHE A 40 -23.57 2.80 6.62
N GLY A 41 -23.88 1.50 6.58
CA GLY A 41 -25.24 0.98 6.40
C GLY A 41 -25.37 -0.11 5.33
N GLU A 42 -24.27 -0.77 4.96
CA GLU A 42 -24.20 -1.94 4.05
C GLU A 42 -24.62 -1.67 2.60
N LYS A 43 -24.95 -0.43 2.25
CA LYS A 43 -25.23 -0.07 0.86
C LYS A 43 -23.92 0.18 0.12
N ALA A 44 -23.70 -0.63 -0.90
CA ALA A 44 -22.72 -0.37 -1.94
C ALA A 44 -23.06 0.94 -2.67
N ASP A 45 -22.09 1.82 -2.83
CA ASP A 45 -22.21 3.09 -3.58
C ASP A 45 -21.00 3.34 -4.51
N GLY A 46 -20.02 2.43 -4.55
CA GLY A 46 -18.91 2.48 -5.51
C GLY A 46 -18.72 1.14 -6.22
N TRP A 47 -18.54 1.22 -7.53
CA TRP A 47 -18.42 0.06 -8.41
C TRP A 47 -17.37 0.28 -9.48
N MET A 48 -16.80 -0.81 -9.97
CA MET A 48 -15.88 -0.80 -11.10
C MET A 48 -16.03 -2.04 -11.97
N PRO A 49 -15.60 -1.98 -13.25
CA PRO A 49 -15.46 -3.17 -14.07
C PRO A 49 -14.57 -4.21 -13.39
N LYS A 50 -14.87 -5.50 -13.56
CA LYS A 50 -14.06 -6.58 -12.94
C LYS A 50 -12.58 -6.53 -13.29
N SER A 51 -12.23 -6.07 -14.50
CA SER A 51 -10.84 -5.84 -14.89
C SER A 51 -10.16 -4.79 -13.99
N ALA A 52 -10.81 -3.65 -13.74
CA ALA A 52 -10.29 -2.63 -12.86
C ALA A 52 -10.21 -3.11 -11.40
N ALA A 53 -11.23 -3.82 -10.92
CA ALA A 53 -11.22 -4.37 -9.57
C ALA A 53 -10.13 -5.43 -9.35
N VAL A 54 -9.84 -6.28 -10.36
CA VAL A 54 -8.83 -7.34 -10.26
C VAL A 54 -7.41 -6.82 -10.49
N PHE A 55 -7.21 -5.89 -11.43
CA PHE A 55 -5.87 -5.44 -11.82
C PHE A 55 -5.49 -4.08 -11.22
N LEU A 56 -6.32 -3.05 -11.44
CA LEU A 56 -5.99 -1.69 -11.03
C LEU A 56 -5.96 -1.56 -9.51
N MET A 57 -6.93 -2.13 -8.80
CA MET A 57 -7.04 -1.98 -7.34
C MET A 57 -5.83 -2.56 -6.57
N PRO A 58 -5.41 -3.81 -6.79
CA PRO A 58 -4.22 -4.36 -6.12
C PRO A 58 -2.94 -3.55 -6.40
N VAL A 59 -2.76 -3.08 -7.64
CA VAL A 59 -1.61 -2.25 -8.02
C VAL A 59 -1.64 -0.90 -7.32
N LEU A 60 -2.80 -0.23 -7.32
CA LEU A 60 -2.98 1.07 -6.69
C LEU A 60 -2.76 0.96 -5.17
N MET A 61 -3.37 -0.03 -4.52
CA MET A 61 -3.24 -0.25 -3.08
C MET A 61 -1.79 -0.56 -2.68
N GLY A 62 -1.12 -1.47 -3.41
CA GLY A 62 0.29 -1.79 -3.18
C GLY A 62 1.21 -0.57 -3.37
N SER A 63 0.93 0.26 -4.39
CA SER A 63 1.69 1.50 -4.63
C SER A 63 1.52 2.50 -3.50
N VAL A 64 0.29 2.70 -3.01
CA VAL A 64 -0.01 3.61 -1.90
C VAL A 64 0.66 3.14 -0.61
N ILE A 65 0.55 1.86 -0.26
CA ILE A 65 1.17 1.30 0.96
C ILE A 65 2.68 1.46 0.93
N ASN A 66 3.31 1.17 -0.22
CA ASN A 66 4.75 1.31 -0.37
C ASN A 66 5.19 2.78 -0.32
N PHE A 67 4.43 3.69 -0.94
CA PHE A 67 4.69 5.12 -0.89
C PHE A 67 4.62 5.65 0.56
N VAL A 68 3.55 5.36 1.28
CA VAL A 68 3.38 5.74 2.69
C VAL A 68 4.53 5.17 3.54
N SER A 69 4.89 3.90 3.34
CA SER A 69 6.00 3.25 4.05
C SER A 69 7.35 3.93 3.78
N LEU A 70 7.58 4.43 2.56
CA LEU A 70 8.80 5.17 2.21
C LEU A 70 8.84 6.54 2.90
N VAL A 71 7.72 7.26 2.95
CA VAL A 71 7.57 8.58 3.59
C VAL A 71 7.77 8.47 5.10
N ILE A 72 7.05 7.57 5.78
CA ILE A 72 7.12 7.40 7.24
C ILE A 72 8.51 6.95 7.70
N ASN A 73 9.10 5.96 7.02
CA ASN A 73 10.47 5.55 7.36
C ASN A 73 11.46 6.71 7.13
N GLY A 74 11.13 7.66 6.23
CA GLY A 74 12.00 8.78 5.88
C GLY A 74 12.06 9.79 7.00
N SER A 75 10.87 10.22 7.45
CA SER A 75 10.73 11.15 8.55
C SER A 75 11.30 10.61 9.86
N ASN A 76 11.08 9.34 10.18
CA ASN A 76 11.59 8.74 11.42
C ASN A 76 13.12 8.73 11.49
N LEU A 77 13.82 8.48 10.37
CA LEU A 77 15.28 8.47 10.36
C LEU A 77 15.87 9.87 10.60
N GLU A 78 15.30 10.89 9.96
CA GLU A 78 15.74 12.28 10.17
C GLU A 78 15.50 12.71 11.63
N ARG A 79 14.37 12.33 12.22
CA ARG A 79 14.10 12.57 13.65
C ARG A 79 15.15 11.91 14.55
N ILE A 80 15.48 10.64 14.31
CA ILE A 80 16.48 9.90 15.11
C ILE A 80 17.87 10.55 15.00
N LYS A 81 18.28 10.97 13.79
CA LYS A 81 19.55 11.67 13.60
C LYS A 81 19.60 13.00 14.34
N TYR A 82 18.51 13.77 14.29
CA TYR A 82 18.39 15.01 15.02
C TYR A 82 18.53 14.79 16.52
N GLU A 83 17.76 13.85 17.09
CA GLU A 83 17.83 13.49 18.50
C GLU A 83 19.26 13.04 18.89
N TYR A 84 19.90 12.19 18.09
CA TYR A 84 21.28 11.75 18.35
C TYR A 84 22.30 12.89 18.32
N SER A 85 22.21 13.78 17.32
CA SER A 85 23.12 14.93 17.18
C SER A 85 22.91 15.96 18.30
N TYR A 86 21.65 16.15 18.72
CA TYR A 86 21.30 16.98 19.88
C TYR A 86 21.89 16.42 21.17
N GLN A 87 21.75 15.11 21.43
CA GLN A 87 22.35 14.46 22.60
C GLN A 87 23.88 14.54 22.62
N ARG A 88 24.54 14.65 21.46
CA ARG A 88 26.01 14.80 21.36
C ARG A 88 26.52 16.23 21.41
N GLY A 89 25.64 17.23 21.58
CA GLY A 89 26.04 18.63 21.62
C GLY A 89 26.60 19.16 20.29
N ALA A 90 26.28 18.51 19.17
CA ALA A 90 26.76 18.93 17.84
C ALA A 90 25.93 20.08 17.23
N TYR A 91 24.95 20.61 17.97
CA TYR A 91 24.16 21.80 17.64
C TYR A 91 24.44 22.94 18.64
N TYR A 92 25.70 23.29 18.82
CA TYR A 92 26.18 24.53 19.44
C TYR A 92 27.31 25.12 18.61
#